data_AF-G0MRY8-F1
#
_entry.id   AF-G0MRY8-F1
#
_cell.length_a   1.000
_cell.length_b   1.000
_cell.length_c   1.000
_cell.angle_alpha   90.00
_cell.angle_beta   90.00
_cell.angle_gamma   90.00
#
_symmetry.space_group_name_H-M   'P 1'
#
loop_
_entity.id
_entity.type
_entity.pdbx_description
1 polymer ?
#
loop_
_entity_poly.entity_id
_entity_poly.type
_entity_poly.pdbx_seq_one_letter_code
_entity_poly.pdbx_strand_id
1 'polypeptide(L)' 'MSLPWYHLERPARMTLLRVYYTVCGLTYPTYVAINYKSYIPDRAQVLGGKSLRDEILNPNNIKK' A
#
# COMPACT_ATOMS: atom_id res chain seq x y z
N MET A 1 -6.73 -32.98 -13.88
CA MET A 1 -7.40 -31.84 -14.54
C MET A 1 -8.32 -31.19 -13.53
N SER A 2 -8.09 -29.92 -13.17
CA SER A 2 -9.02 -29.17 -12.31
C SER A 2 -10.31 -28.90 -13.07
N LEU A 3 -11.45 -29.01 -12.37
CA LEU A 3 -12.74 -28.68 -12.97
C LEU A 3 -12.77 -27.17 -13.29
N PRO A 4 -13.08 -26.75 -14.53
CA PRO A 4 -13.11 -25.33 -14.86
C PRO A 4 -14.18 -24.59 -14.05
N TRP A 5 -13.85 -23.39 -13.55
CA TRP A 5 -14.67 -22.65 -12.59
C TRP A 5 -16.10 -22.34 -13.08
N TYR A 6 -16.31 -22.26 -14.40
CA TYR A 6 -17.60 -21.99 -15.01
C TYR A 6 -18.55 -23.19 -15.01
N HIS A 7 -18.06 -24.40 -14.75
CA HIS A 7 -18.87 -25.61 -14.54
C HIS A 7 -19.40 -25.76 -13.11
N LEU A 8 -18.95 -24.92 -12.17
CA LEU A 8 -19.52 -24.94 -10.82
C LEU A 8 -20.95 -24.43 -10.82
N GLU A 9 -21.76 -24.98 -9.90
CA GLU A 9 -23.10 -24.46 -9.65
C GLU A 9 -23.05 -22.97 -9.28
N ARG A 10 -24.12 -22.25 -9.60
CA ARG A 10 -24.22 -20.80 -9.36
C ARG A 10 -23.83 -20.36 -7.94
N PRO A 11 -24.23 -21.02 -6.84
CA PRO A 11 -23.81 -20.61 -5.49
C PRO A 11 -22.29 -20.74 -5.29
N ALA A 12 -21.69 -21.82 -5.75
CA ALA A 12 -20.25 -22.04 -5.61
C ALA A 12 -19.43 -21.03 -6.43
N ARG A 13 -19.89 -20.67 -7.64
CA ARG A 13 -19.28 -19.58 -8.43
C ARG A 13 -19.32 -18.24 -7.70
N MET A 14 -20.46 -17.91 -7.08
CA MET A 14 -20.62 -16.65 -6.36
C MET A 14 -19.72 -16.59 -5.12
N THR A 15 -19.61 -17.69 -4.38
CA THR A 15 -18.70 -17.79 -3.23
C THR A 15 -17.25 -17.63 -3.65
N LEU A 16 -16.83 -18.32 -4.71
CA LEU A 16 -15.44 -18.24 -5.22
C LEU A 16 -15.11 -16.82 -5.67
N LEU A 17 -16.05 -16.15 -6.35
CA LEU A 17 -15.89 -14.76 -6.77
C LEU A 17 -15.77 -13.81 -5.57
N ARG A 18 -16.61 -13.99 -4.54
CA ARG A 18 -16.53 -13.21 -3.29
C ARG A 18 -15.19 -13.41 -2.59
N VAL A 19 -14.73 -14.65 -2.45
CA VAL A 19 -13.43 -14.96 -1.83
C VAL A 19 -12.30 -14.31 -2.62
N TYR A 20 -12.33 -14.39 -3.96
CA TYR A 20 -11.35 -13.74 -4.81
C TYR A 20 -11.27 -12.23 -4.56
N TYR A 21 -12.42 -11.53 -4.61
CA TYR A 21 -12.45 -10.09 -4.36
C TYR A 21 -12.07 -9.72 -2.92
N THR A 22 -12.45 -10.51 -1.93
CA THR A 22 -12.04 -10.31 -0.53
C THR A 22 -10.52 -10.43 -0.39
N VAL A 23 -9.92 -11.45 -0.99
CA VAL A 23 -8.45 -11.62 -0.97
C VAL A 23 -7.78 -10.44 -1.67
N CYS A 24 -8.23 -10.06 -2.87
CA CYS A 24 -7.68 -8.89 -3.57
C CYS A 24 -7.79 -7.60 -2.75
N GLY A 25 -8.95 -7.36 -2.13
CA GLY A 25 -9.18 -6.17 -1.31
C GLY A 25 -8.33 -6.13 -0.03
N LEU A 26 -8.04 -7.28 0.56
CA LEU A 26 -7.25 -7.39 1.79
C LEU A 26 -5.74 -7.51 1.53
N THR A 27 -5.31 -7.94 0.35
CA THR A 27 -3.89 -8.21 0.06
C THR A 27 -3.02 -6.98 0.28
N TYR A 28 -3.42 -5.83 -0.29
CA TYR A 28 -2.63 -4.61 -0.18
C TYR A 28 -2.63 -4.01 1.23
N PRO A 29 -3.78 -3.82 1.92
CA PRO A 29 -3.78 -3.39 3.31
C PRO A 29 -2.98 -4.33 4.23
N THR A 30 -3.04 -5.64 4.01
CA THR A 30 -2.28 -6.62 4.79
C THR A 30 -0.77 -6.46 4.55
N TYR A 31 -0.37 -6.31 3.29
CA TYR A 31 1.03 -6.04 2.93
C TYR A 31 1.55 -4.76 3.61
N VAL A 32 0.75 -3.68 3.57
CA VAL A 32 1.10 -2.42 4.22
C VAL A 32 1.18 -2.56 5.73
N ALA A 33 0.23 -3.26 6.35
CA ALA A 33 0.20 -3.48 7.79
C ALA A 33 1.42 -4.28 8.29
N ILE A 34 1.81 -5.34 7.56
CA ILE A 34 3.00 -6.15 7.88
C ILE A 34 4.27 -5.30 7.78
N ASN A 35 4.37 -4.43 6.77
CA ASN A 35 5.54 -3.60 6.52
C ASN A 35 5.47 -2.21 7.18
N TYR A 36 4.51 -1.98 8.09
CA TYR A 36 4.23 -0.66 8.64
C TYR A 36 5.49 0.02 9.22
N LYS A 37 6.34 -0.74 9.89
CA LYS A 37 7.60 -0.23 10.48
C LYS A 37 8.57 0.35 9.45
N SER A 38 8.59 -0.19 8.23
CA SER A 38 9.42 0.30 7.13
C SER A 38 8.91 1.62 6.54
N TYR A 39 7.63 1.94 6.74
CA TYR A 39 7.03 3.21 6.32
C TYR A 39 7.11 4.30 7.40
N ILE A 40 7.54 3.95 8.61
CA ILE A 40 7.84 4.97 9.63
C ILE A 40 9.08 5.71 9.15
N PRO A 41 8.98 7.01 8.82
CA PRO A 41 10.13 7.75 8.34
C PRO A 41 11.15 7.83 9.47
N ASP A 42 12.39 7.44 9.17
CA ASP A 42 13.47 7.54 10.14
C ASP A 42 13.71 9.01 10.52
N ARG A 43 14.20 9.24 11.75
CA ARG A 43 14.41 10.61 12.28
C ARG A 43 15.32 11.43 11.36
N ALA A 44 16.30 10.79 10.70
CA ALA A 44 17.16 11.45 9.72
C ALA A 44 16.42 11.87 8.44
N GLN A 45 15.47 11.06 7.97
CA GLN A 45 14.64 11.39 6.80
C GLN A 45 13.63 12.50 7.10
N VAL A 46 13.07 12.54 8.32
CA VAL A 46 12.18 13.63 8.76
C VAL A 46 12.93 14.95 8.89
N LEU A 47 14.17 14.93 9.40
CA LEU A 47 15.01 16.12 9.53
C LEU A 47 15.48 16.63 8.16
N GLY A 48 15.91 15.73 7.25
CA GLY A 48 16.26 16.10 5.88
C GLY A 48 15.05 16.57 5.05
N GLY A 49 13.87 15.98 5.28
CA GLY A 49 12.61 16.42 4.66
C GLY A 49 12.15 17.79 5.17
N LYS A 50 12.39 18.12 6.44
CA LYS A 50 12.14 19.46 6.99
C LYS A 50 13.12 20.48 6.41
N SER A 51 14.41 20.17 6.34
CA SER A 51 15.38 21.10 5.74
C SER A 51 15.07 21.36 4.26
N LEU A 52 14.74 20.32 3.48
CA LEU A 52 14.31 20.45 2.09
C LEU A 52 13.02 21.28 1.96
N ARG A 53 12.04 21.05 2.83
CA ARG A 53 10.79 21.82 2.85
C ARG A 53 11.06 23.30 3.14
N ASP A 54 11.92 23.58 4.11
CA ASP A 54 12.27 24.95 4.50
C ASP A 54 13.10 25.65 3.40
N GLU A 55 13.94 24.90 2.68
CA GLU A 55 14.71 25.36 1.52
C GLU A 55 13.81 25.73 0.33
N ILE A 56 12.80 24.88 0.04
CA ILE A 56 11.80 25.13 -1.02
C ILE A 56 10.90 26.32 -0.67
N LEU A 57 10.53 26.47 0.60
CA LEU A 57 9.63 27.54 1.06
C LEU A 57 10.34 28.89 1.18
N ASN A 58 11.65 28.92 1.45
CA ASN A 58 12.43 30.15 1.61
C ASN A 58 13.74 30.12 0.79
N PRO A 59 13.66 30.12 -0.55
CA PRO A 59 14.84 30.02 -1.41
C PRO A 59 15.81 31.20 -1.30
N ASN A 60 15.35 32.37 -0.82
CA ASN A 60 16.16 33.59 -0.72
C ASN A 60 17.01 33.69 0.56
N ASN A 61 16.84 32.79 1.54
CA ASN A 61 17.58 32.80 2.81
C ASN A 61 18.87 31.97 2.79
N ILE A 62 19.22 31.34 1.66
CA ILE A 62 20.47 30.60 1.49
C ILE A 62 21.56 31.58 1.06
N LYS A 63 21.98 32.46 1.97
CA LYS A 63 23.25 33.19 1.80
C LYS A 63 24.37 32.38 2.44
N LYS A 64 25.23 31.86 1.56
CA LYS A 64 26.58 31.26 1.74
C LYS A 64 27.06 31.01 3.16
#